data_AF-R1GN71-F1
#
_entry.id   AF-R1GN71-F1
#
_cell.length_a   1.000
_cell.length_b   1.000
_cell.length_c   1.000
_cell.angle_alpha   90.00
_cell.angle_beta   90.00
_cell.angle_gamma   90.00
#
_symmetry.space_group_name_H-M   'P 1'
#
loop_
_entity.id
_entity.type
_entity.pdbx_description
1 polymer ?
#
loop_
_entity_poly.entity_id
_entity_poly.type
_entity_poly.pdbx_seq_one_letter_code
_entity_poly.pdbx_strand_id
1 'polypeptide(L)'
;MRIVALIFLSLVLLGCQSSSKQVTDTQHLNEIEGNYLPENRIIFAVPGEDKVTFLGLHDGNDAIEAGSMLYMADAGLVGLIAQVATHAAVIDSARDSKLAEAQSSANKSIQSLISATEKWKLSTLVGDSDIFAAEIDNSIQFKPTFFSDPQKKVLSMKSVIAVPSSLSEAKTSKDVIVYQNLISVFDHQLLPDDFHLDTDIERLELQMKRLLSLSLHIAKQELTGEYRQETQPKHYTYIVNNGLQQSVYRGYPVDEKCGYTVIRDLRSWLIAVPIDKEKSTSECFGSTAAFAQ
;
A
#
# COMPACT_ATOMS: atom_id res chain seq x y z
N MET A 1 44.64 22.71 0.84
CA MET A 1 43.46 22.90 -0.06
C MET A 1 42.76 21.59 -0.43
N ARG A 2 43.47 20.52 -0.84
CA ARG A 2 42.83 19.22 -1.18
C ARG A 2 42.04 18.56 -0.03
N ILE A 3 42.50 18.68 1.21
CA ILE A 3 41.83 18.08 2.39
C ILE A 3 40.53 18.82 2.73
N VAL A 4 40.49 20.14 2.58
CA VAL A 4 39.29 20.95 2.85
C VAL A 4 38.18 20.65 1.83
N ALA A 5 38.54 20.45 0.56
CA ALA A 5 37.59 20.03 -0.48
C ALA A 5 37.02 18.63 -0.23
N LEU A 6 37.83 17.69 0.28
CA LEU A 6 37.39 16.34 0.65
C LEU A 6 36.42 16.34 1.84
N ILE A 7 36.67 17.17 2.85
CA ILE A 7 35.77 17.31 4.02
C ILE A 7 34.43 17.93 3.60
N PHE A 8 34.45 18.93 2.71
CA PHE A 8 33.22 19.55 2.21
C PHE A 8 32.41 18.57 1.36
N LEU A 9 33.08 17.76 0.52
CA LEU A 9 32.43 16.73 -0.29
C LEU A 9 31.82 15.61 0.58
N SER A 10 32.47 15.23 1.68
CA SER A 10 31.93 14.22 2.60
C SER A 10 30.73 14.71 3.41
N LEU A 11 30.64 16.01 3.72
CA LEU A 11 29.47 16.57 4.41
C LEU A 11 28.21 16.62 3.53
N VAL A 12 28.36 16.82 2.22
CA VAL A 12 27.22 16.86 1.28
C VAL A 12 26.63 15.46 1.04
N LEU A 13 27.43 14.40 1.19
CA LEU A 13 26.98 13.01 0.99
C LEU A 13 26.21 12.41 2.17
N LEU A 14 26.24 13.03 3.35
CA LEU A 14 25.54 12.54 4.55
C LEU A 14 24.08 13.03 4.67
N GLY A 15 23.61 13.89 3.76
CA GLY A 15 22.30 14.54 3.84
C GLY A 15 21.15 13.87 3.06
N CYS A 16 21.40 12.84 2.26
CA CYS A 16 20.36 12.19 1.46
C CYS A 16 19.87 10.90 2.12
N GLN A 17 19.10 10.99 3.21
CA GLN A 17 18.18 9.90 3.53
C GLN A 17 17.07 9.92 2.48
N SER A 18 17.24 9.10 1.43
CA SER A 18 16.18 8.77 0.48
C SER A 18 14.96 8.37 1.32
N SER A 19 13.87 9.12 1.17
CA SER A 19 12.59 8.70 1.74
C SER A 19 12.30 7.30 1.20
N SER A 20 11.94 6.36 2.09
CA SER A 20 11.55 5.01 1.68
C SER A 20 10.43 5.17 0.64
N LYS A 21 10.63 4.60 -0.57
CA LYS A 21 9.63 4.62 -1.64
C LYS A 21 8.26 4.35 -1.04
N GLN A 22 7.35 5.31 -1.22
CA GLN A 22 6.06 5.31 -0.55
C GLN A 22 5.30 4.03 -0.89
N VAL A 23 4.50 3.53 0.06
CA VAL A 23 3.65 2.32 -0.07
C VAL A 23 2.73 2.39 -1.31
N THR A 24 2.55 3.58 -1.87
CA THR A 24 1.71 3.89 -3.03
C THR A 24 2.34 3.63 -4.41
N ASP A 25 3.65 3.45 -4.51
CA ASP A 25 4.37 3.31 -5.80
C ASP A 25 4.82 1.87 -6.09
N THR A 26 3.97 0.92 -5.74
CA THR A 26 4.22 -0.50 -5.98
C THR A 26 3.82 -0.85 -7.41
N GLN A 27 4.81 -1.20 -8.25
CA GLN A 27 4.55 -1.76 -9.57
C GLN A 27 4.01 -3.18 -9.44
N HIS A 28 3.02 -3.51 -10.26
CA HIS A 28 2.52 -4.88 -10.38
C HIS A 28 3.55 -5.74 -11.11
N LEU A 29 3.86 -6.89 -10.54
CA LEU A 29 4.71 -7.93 -11.12
C LEU A 29 3.97 -9.25 -11.00
N ASN A 30 3.91 -10.03 -12.09
CA ASN A 30 3.27 -11.33 -12.07
C ASN A 30 4.01 -12.33 -12.97
N GLU A 31 4.98 -13.04 -12.40
CA GLU A 31 5.67 -14.15 -13.05
C GLU A 31 5.09 -15.52 -12.63
N ILE A 32 4.03 -15.53 -11.83
CA ILE A 32 3.34 -16.75 -11.35
C ILE A 32 2.07 -17.06 -12.14
N GLU A 33 1.75 -16.29 -13.18
CA GLU A 33 0.55 -16.50 -13.98
C GLU A 33 0.50 -17.93 -14.56
N GLY A 34 -0.57 -18.66 -14.24
CA GLY A 34 -0.72 -20.08 -14.59
C GLY A 34 -0.06 -21.06 -13.62
N ASN A 35 0.79 -20.61 -12.70
CA ASN A 35 1.47 -21.39 -11.66
C ASN A 35 1.12 -20.86 -10.26
N TYR A 36 -0.17 -20.82 -9.96
CA TYR A 36 -0.70 -20.32 -8.69
C TYR A 36 -0.26 -21.17 -7.49
N LEU A 37 -0.22 -20.55 -6.32
CA LEU A 37 0.14 -21.22 -5.09
C LEU A 37 -1.04 -22.06 -4.58
N PRO A 38 -0.83 -23.31 -4.13
CA PRO A 38 -1.88 -24.09 -3.49
C PRO A 38 -2.22 -23.48 -2.13
N GLU A 39 -3.47 -23.63 -1.73
CA GLU A 39 -4.04 -22.96 -0.55
C GLU A 39 -3.28 -23.24 0.75
N ASN A 40 -2.79 -24.46 0.93
CA ASN A 40 -2.04 -24.90 2.11
C ASN A 40 -0.60 -24.34 2.20
N ARG A 41 -0.12 -23.65 1.17
CA ARG A 41 1.19 -22.95 1.17
C ARG A 41 1.06 -21.45 1.39
N ILE A 42 -0.16 -20.94 1.58
CA ILE A 42 -0.39 -19.51 1.81
C ILE A 42 -0.20 -19.20 3.29
N ILE A 43 1.00 -18.71 3.62
CA ILE A 43 1.31 -18.12 4.92
C ILE A 43 1.83 -16.71 4.67
N PHE A 44 1.07 -15.72 5.12
CA PHE A 44 1.46 -14.32 5.08
C PHE A 44 2.34 -14.00 6.29
N ALA A 45 3.43 -13.27 6.06
CA ALA A 45 4.21 -12.68 7.14
C ALA A 45 4.45 -11.20 6.91
N VAL A 46 4.57 -10.45 8.00
CA VAL A 46 4.89 -9.02 7.95
C VAL A 46 6.40 -8.87 7.98
N PRO A 47 7.04 -8.31 6.93
CA PRO A 47 8.47 -8.09 6.98
C PRO A 47 8.81 -7.03 8.04
N GLY A 48 9.66 -7.37 8.99
CA GLY A 48 10.14 -6.47 10.03
C GLY A 48 9.36 -6.58 11.34
N GLU A 49 8.90 -5.46 11.88
CA GLU A 49 8.24 -5.43 13.18
C GLU A 49 6.72 -5.68 13.05
N ASP A 50 6.17 -6.56 13.89
CA ASP A 50 4.73 -6.80 14.05
C ASP A 50 4.03 -5.60 14.69
N LYS A 51 3.94 -4.50 13.94
CA LYS A 51 3.38 -3.22 14.35
C LYS A 51 2.43 -2.68 13.29
N VAL A 52 1.38 -2.04 13.76
CA VAL A 52 0.48 -1.27 12.90
C VAL A 52 1.23 -0.05 12.34
N THR A 53 1.25 0.08 11.02
CA THR A 53 1.67 1.32 10.36
C THR A 53 0.43 2.16 10.02
N PHE A 54 0.39 3.39 10.53
CA PHE A 54 -0.72 4.32 10.31
C PHE A 54 -0.19 5.64 9.75
N LEU A 55 -0.76 6.14 8.65
CA LEU A 55 -0.34 7.35 7.96
C LEU A 55 -1.49 8.31 7.70
N GLY A 56 -1.21 9.60 7.66
CA GLY A 56 -2.18 10.61 7.23
C GLY A 56 -2.36 10.58 5.72
N LEU A 57 -3.58 10.79 5.24
CA LEU A 57 -3.82 11.01 3.82
C LEU A 57 -3.27 12.38 3.41
N HIS A 58 -2.59 12.43 2.28
CA HIS A 58 -2.12 13.66 1.65
C HIS A 58 -2.51 13.65 0.17
N ASP A 59 -2.53 14.84 -0.44
CA ASP A 59 -2.62 14.94 -1.90
C ASP A 59 -1.28 14.54 -2.51
N GLY A 60 -1.29 13.49 -3.33
CA GLY A 60 -0.10 12.96 -4.02
C GLY A 60 0.36 13.81 -5.20
N ASN A 61 -0.13 15.05 -5.34
CA ASN A 61 0.29 15.97 -6.38
C ASN A 61 1.78 16.34 -6.24
N ASP A 62 2.61 15.63 -6.99
CA ASP A 62 4.05 15.78 -7.07
C ASP A 62 4.50 16.88 -8.06
N ALA A 63 3.56 17.63 -8.65
CA ALA A 63 3.91 18.69 -9.58
C ALA A 63 4.79 19.74 -8.89
N ILE A 64 6.01 19.89 -9.38
CA ILE A 64 6.92 20.97 -9.01
C ILE A 64 7.01 21.96 -10.17
N GLU A 65 7.07 23.25 -9.87
CA GLU A 65 7.37 24.25 -10.89
C GLU A 65 8.81 24.05 -11.36
N ALA A 66 8.97 23.55 -12.58
CA ALA A 66 10.29 23.45 -13.20
C ALA A 66 10.74 24.87 -13.58
N GLY A 67 11.74 25.40 -12.87
CA GLY A 67 12.42 26.62 -13.28
C GLY A 67 13.04 26.44 -14.67
N SER A 68 12.92 27.43 -15.55
CA SER A 68 13.50 27.37 -16.89
C SER A 68 15.03 27.29 -16.81
N MET A 69 15.61 26.13 -17.13
CA MET A 69 17.06 25.99 -17.31
C MET A 69 17.43 26.04 -18.80
N LEU A 70 18.37 26.91 -19.15
CA LEU A 70 19.01 26.92 -20.46
C LEU A 70 20.12 25.85 -20.45
N TYR A 71 19.97 24.81 -21.26
CA TYR A 71 21.03 23.83 -21.49
C TYR A 71 22.14 24.48 -22.32
N MET A 72 23.37 24.46 -21.80
CA MET A 72 24.50 25.01 -22.53
C MET A 72 24.96 23.99 -23.59
N ALA A 73 24.76 24.32 -24.86
CA ALA A 73 25.10 23.46 -26.00
C ALA A 73 26.61 23.37 -26.29
N ASP A 74 27.43 24.16 -25.59
CA ASP A 74 28.88 24.26 -25.77
C ASP A 74 29.67 23.10 -25.12
N ALA A 75 29.06 22.37 -24.19
CA ALA A 75 29.70 21.27 -23.46
C ALA A 75 29.71 19.91 -24.21
N GLY A 76 29.20 19.87 -25.45
CA GLY A 76 29.06 18.64 -26.25
C GLY A 76 28.04 17.63 -25.69
N LEU A 77 27.88 16.48 -26.37
CA LEU A 77 26.86 15.48 -26.05
C LEU A 77 26.98 14.92 -24.61
N VAL A 78 28.21 14.73 -24.12
CA VAL A 78 28.46 14.22 -22.75
C VAL A 78 28.05 15.26 -21.70
N GLY A 79 28.35 16.54 -21.94
CA GLY A 79 27.93 17.63 -21.06
C GLY A 79 26.41 17.80 -21.01
N LEU A 80 25.73 17.64 -22.14
CA LEU A 80 24.27 17.65 -22.21
C LEU A 80 23.65 16.50 -21.40
N ILE A 81 24.15 15.27 -21.54
CA ILE A 81 23.67 14.11 -20.76
C ILE A 81 23.87 14.34 -19.26
N ALA A 82 25.03 14.86 -18.85
CA ALA A 82 25.30 15.17 -17.45
C ALA A 82 24.34 16.25 -16.91
N GLN A 83 24.07 17.30 -17.68
CA GLN A 83 23.10 18.34 -17.31
C GLN A 83 21.68 17.80 -17.22
N VAL A 84 21.26 16.93 -18.15
CA VAL A 84 19.94 16.27 -18.11
C VAL A 84 19.83 15.35 -16.89
N ALA A 85 20.84 14.52 -16.63
CA ALA A 85 20.85 13.63 -15.48
C ALA A 85 20.82 14.41 -14.16
N THR A 86 21.60 15.49 -14.06
CA THR A 86 21.60 16.36 -12.88
C THR A 86 20.26 17.03 -12.70
N HIS A 87 19.65 17.53 -13.77
CA HIS A 87 18.33 18.15 -13.73
C HIS A 87 17.24 17.17 -13.29
N ALA A 88 17.25 15.95 -13.84
CA ALA A 88 16.33 14.88 -13.44
C ALA A 88 16.51 14.55 -11.96
N ALA A 89 17.75 14.37 -11.48
CA ALA A 89 18.02 14.08 -10.08
C ALA A 89 17.57 15.22 -9.14
N VAL A 90 17.73 16.48 -9.54
CA VAL A 90 17.25 17.64 -8.77
C VAL A 90 15.73 17.71 -8.76
N ILE A 91 15.07 17.45 -9.90
CA ILE A 91 13.59 17.39 -9.99
C ILE A 91 13.06 16.29 -9.09
N ASP A 92 13.60 15.07 -9.20
CA ASP A 92 13.16 13.93 -8.41
C ASP A 92 13.37 14.19 -6.92
N SER A 93 14.52 14.75 -6.53
CA SER A 93 14.78 15.12 -5.14
C SER A 93 13.81 16.20 -4.62
N ALA A 94 13.46 17.19 -5.45
CA ALA A 94 12.49 18.22 -5.07
C ALA A 94 11.07 17.65 -4.95
N ARG A 95 10.68 16.72 -5.83
CA ARG A 95 9.41 15.98 -5.75
C ARG A 95 9.33 15.14 -4.48
N ASP A 96 10.36 14.33 -4.23
CA ASP A 96 10.46 13.48 -3.04
C ASP A 96 10.40 14.32 -1.76
N SER A 97 11.11 15.46 -1.71
CA SER A 97 11.08 16.38 -0.59
C SER A 97 9.66 16.93 -0.37
N LYS A 98 8.97 17.35 -1.45
CA LYS A 98 7.60 17.87 -1.38
C LYS A 98 6.63 16.80 -0.86
N LEU A 99 6.71 15.58 -1.40
CA LEU A 99 5.86 14.47 -0.98
C LEU A 99 6.13 14.05 0.47
N ALA A 100 7.40 14.02 0.90
CA ALA A 100 7.78 13.73 2.29
C ALA A 100 7.27 14.82 3.26
N GLU A 101 7.35 16.09 2.88
CA GLU A 101 6.81 17.20 3.67
C GLU A 101 5.28 17.13 3.76
N ALA A 102 4.60 16.85 2.64
CA ALA A 102 3.15 16.65 2.61
C ALA A 102 2.71 15.49 3.51
N GLN A 103 3.42 14.35 3.44
CA GLN A 103 3.16 13.21 4.31
C GLN A 103 3.44 13.52 5.79
N SER A 104 4.51 14.25 6.10
CA SER A 104 4.81 14.70 7.46
C SER A 104 3.73 15.62 8.03
N SER A 105 3.24 16.56 7.21
CA SER A 105 2.12 17.43 7.56
C SER A 105 0.83 16.64 7.80
N ALA A 106 0.52 15.69 6.91
CA ALA A 106 -0.64 14.80 7.07
C ALA A 106 -0.54 13.94 8.34
N ASN A 107 0.63 13.36 8.62
CA ASN A 107 0.86 12.57 9.83
C ASN A 107 0.65 13.41 11.11
N LYS A 108 1.11 14.67 11.12
CA LYS A 108 0.87 15.59 12.25
C LYS A 108 -0.62 15.79 12.51
N SER A 109 -1.45 15.89 11.46
CA SER A 109 -2.90 16.10 11.61
C SER A 109 -3.63 14.93 12.28
N ILE A 110 -3.09 13.71 12.12
CA ILE A 110 -3.63 12.48 12.70
C ILE A 110 -2.77 11.93 13.84
N GLN A 111 -1.88 12.74 14.43
CA GLN A 111 -0.88 12.26 15.39
C GLN A 111 -1.51 11.52 16.58
N SER A 112 -2.71 11.91 17.01
CA SER A 112 -3.44 11.20 18.07
C SER A 112 -3.79 9.75 17.69
N LEU A 113 -4.16 9.48 16.43
CA LEU A 113 -4.38 8.12 15.93
C LEU A 113 -3.09 7.30 15.89
N ILE A 114 -2.01 7.91 15.38
CA ILE A 114 -0.70 7.26 15.33
C ILE A 114 -0.28 6.86 16.75
N SER A 115 -0.39 7.77 17.71
CA SER A 115 -0.04 7.49 19.12
C SER A 115 -0.98 6.48 19.78
N ALA A 116 -2.27 6.47 19.45
CA ALA A 116 -3.22 5.48 19.98
C ALA A 116 -2.94 4.05 19.46
N THR A 117 -2.41 3.93 18.25
CA THR A 117 -2.15 2.64 17.57
C THR A 117 -0.70 2.19 17.64
N GLU A 118 0.22 2.99 18.17
CA GLU A 118 1.68 2.74 18.18
C GLU A 118 2.06 1.39 18.82
N LYS A 119 1.32 0.98 19.86
CA LYS A 119 1.57 -0.28 20.59
C LYS A 119 0.80 -1.47 20.02
N TRP A 120 -0.02 -1.26 19.00
CA TRP A 120 -0.84 -2.31 18.42
C TRP A 120 0.00 -3.20 17.52
N LYS A 121 -0.27 -4.50 17.63
CA LYS A 121 0.36 -5.54 16.83
C LYS A 121 -0.58 -5.98 15.72
N LEU A 122 -0.04 -6.20 14.53
CA LEU A 122 -0.84 -6.71 13.42
C LEU A 122 -1.35 -8.12 13.73
N SER A 123 -0.54 -8.97 14.35
CA SER A 123 -0.95 -10.31 14.80
C SER A 123 -2.21 -10.29 15.67
N THR A 124 -2.34 -9.30 16.57
CA THR A 124 -3.52 -9.15 17.42
C THR A 124 -4.76 -8.68 16.65
N LEU A 125 -4.57 -7.90 15.58
CA LEU A 125 -5.65 -7.48 14.70
C LEU A 125 -6.14 -8.62 13.81
N VAL A 126 -5.24 -9.48 13.33
CA VAL A 126 -5.62 -10.64 12.53
C VAL A 126 -6.35 -11.69 13.39
N GLY A 127 -5.98 -11.81 14.67
CA GLY A 127 -6.53 -12.82 15.58
C GLY A 127 -5.95 -14.21 15.34
N ASP A 128 -6.67 -15.26 15.77
CA ASP A 128 -6.28 -16.65 15.59
C ASP A 128 -6.49 -17.06 14.12
N SER A 129 -5.51 -16.75 13.27
CA SER A 129 -5.52 -17.05 11.84
C SER A 129 -4.30 -17.87 11.46
N ASP A 130 -4.54 -19.08 10.97
CA ASP A 130 -3.49 -20.02 10.56
C ASP A 130 -2.69 -19.54 9.33
N ILE A 131 -3.20 -18.53 8.61
CA ILE A 131 -2.59 -17.99 7.40
C ILE A 131 -1.71 -16.76 7.65
N PHE A 132 -1.50 -16.35 8.91
CA PHE A 132 -0.73 -15.16 9.24
C PHE A 132 0.29 -15.43 10.36
N ALA A 133 1.53 -15.00 10.15
CA ALA A 133 2.60 -15.09 11.13
C ALA A 133 3.37 -13.77 11.23
N ALA A 134 3.96 -13.49 12.40
CA ALA A 134 4.72 -12.25 12.60
C ALA A 134 5.98 -12.20 11.73
N GLU A 135 6.72 -13.31 11.61
CA GLU A 135 7.96 -13.38 10.82
C GLU A 135 8.32 -14.85 10.57
N ILE A 136 8.38 -15.27 9.30
CA ILE A 136 8.79 -16.62 8.90
C ILE A 136 9.63 -16.52 7.62
N ASP A 137 10.80 -17.16 7.61
CA ASP A 137 11.61 -17.29 6.39
C ASP A 137 10.82 -18.01 5.29
N ASN A 138 10.96 -17.56 4.04
CA ASN A 138 10.27 -18.16 2.91
C ASN A 138 8.73 -18.09 3.03
N SER A 139 8.20 -16.93 3.39
CA SER A 139 6.76 -16.64 3.48
C SER A 139 6.34 -15.57 2.47
N ILE A 140 5.03 -15.40 2.28
CA ILE A 140 4.48 -14.32 1.46
C ILE A 140 4.56 -13.04 2.27
N GLN A 141 5.29 -12.04 1.77
CA GLN A 141 5.40 -10.77 2.46
C GLN A 141 4.09 -9.99 2.30
N PHE A 142 3.51 -9.58 3.42
CA PHE A 142 2.29 -8.79 3.49
C PHE A 142 2.55 -7.55 4.33
N LYS A 143 2.58 -6.37 3.70
CA LYS A 143 2.89 -5.10 4.37
C LYS A 143 1.66 -4.18 4.36
N PRO A 144 0.80 -4.22 5.39
CA PRO A 144 -0.35 -3.34 5.49
C PRO A 144 0.04 -1.95 6.00
N THR A 145 -0.70 -0.94 5.55
CA THR A 145 -0.59 0.44 6.01
C THR A 145 -1.98 1.06 6.02
N PHE A 146 -2.38 1.54 7.19
CA PHE A 146 -3.67 2.19 7.40
C PHE A 146 -3.55 3.69 7.14
N PHE A 147 -4.62 4.28 6.64
CA PHE A 147 -4.68 5.70 6.30
C PHE A 147 -5.95 6.33 6.85
N SER A 148 -5.82 7.58 7.32
CA SER A 148 -6.96 8.41 7.70
C SER A 148 -6.82 9.84 7.21
N ASP A 149 -7.95 10.49 7.00
CA ASP A 149 -8.02 11.89 6.60
C ASP A 149 -7.74 12.82 7.80
N PRO A 150 -7.46 14.12 7.57
CA PRO A 150 -7.17 15.06 8.65
C PRO A 150 -8.30 15.21 9.69
N GLN A 151 -9.55 14.91 9.32
CA GLN A 151 -10.69 14.96 10.25
C GLN A 151 -10.87 13.66 11.03
N LYS A 152 -10.09 12.61 10.71
CA LYS A 152 -10.13 11.28 11.36
C LYS A 152 -11.50 10.60 11.25
N LYS A 153 -12.16 10.79 10.10
CA LYS A 153 -13.50 10.31 9.79
C LYS A 153 -13.52 9.20 8.75
N VAL A 154 -12.44 9.04 8.00
CA VAL A 154 -12.26 7.98 7.00
C VAL A 154 -11.13 7.08 7.44
N LEU A 155 -11.35 5.77 7.29
CA LEU A 155 -10.31 4.75 7.39
C LEU A 155 -10.19 4.05 6.04
N SER A 156 -8.96 3.88 5.58
CA SER A 156 -8.65 3.03 4.44
C SER A 156 -7.36 2.28 4.71
N MET A 157 -7.08 1.26 3.91
CA MET A 157 -5.86 0.49 4.03
C MET A 157 -5.28 0.21 2.65
N LYS A 158 -3.96 0.29 2.54
CA LYS A 158 -3.21 -0.28 1.42
C LYS A 158 -2.30 -1.37 1.95
N SER A 159 -2.14 -2.44 1.18
CA SER A 159 -1.18 -3.48 1.49
C SER A 159 -0.43 -3.90 0.25
N VAL A 160 0.88 -4.03 0.41
CA VAL A 160 1.73 -4.63 -0.61
C VAL A 160 1.88 -6.11 -0.30
N ILE A 161 1.61 -6.94 -1.30
CA ILE A 161 1.89 -8.37 -1.26
C ILE A 161 3.07 -8.68 -2.16
N ALA A 162 4.03 -9.46 -1.68
CA ALA A 162 5.18 -9.88 -2.46
C ALA A 162 5.50 -11.36 -2.20
N VAL A 163 5.69 -12.13 -3.27
CA VAL A 163 6.01 -13.55 -3.21
C VAL A 163 7.47 -13.75 -3.66
N PRO A 164 8.33 -14.30 -2.80
CA PRO A 164 9.68 -14.67 -3.21
C PRO A 164 9.66 -15.92 -4.11
N SER A 165 10.64 -16.00 -5.00
CA SER A 165 10.84 -17.13 -5.94
C SER A 165 10.94 -18.48 -5.23
N SER A 166 11.43 -18.49 -3.99
CA SER A 166 11.56 -19.68 -3.16
C SER A 166 10.23 -20.34 -2.77
N LEU A 167 9.11 -19.62 -2.93
CA LEU A 167 7.75 -20.16 -2.80
C LEU A 167 7.13 -20.56 -4.14
N SER A 168 7.72 -20.10 -5.25
CA SER A 168 7.30 -20.42 -6.60
C SER A 168 8.14 -21.58 -7.17
N GLU A 169 7.64 -22.23 -8.21
CA GLU A 169 8.40 -23.24 -8.96
C GLU A 169 9.40 -22.59 -9.95
N ALA A 170 9.47 -21.26 -9.97
CA ALA A 170 10.41 -20.50 -10.78
C ALA A 170 11.87 -20.80 -10.40
N LYS A 171 12.70 -21.13 -11.39
CA LYS A 171 14.13 -21.46 -11.24
C LYS A 171 15.00 -20.20 -11.05
N THR A 172 14.72 -19.39 -10.04
CA THR A 172 15.50 -18.18 -9.73
C THR A 172 16.07 -18.25 -8.29
N SER A 173 17.07 -17.43 -7.98
CA SER A 173 17.68 -17.37 -6.64
C SER A 173 16.65 -16.99 -5.58
N LYS A 174 16.79 -17.52 -4.35
CA LYS A 174 15.82 -17.44 -3.23
C LYS A 174 15.25 -16.06 -2.89
N ASP A 175 15.91 -14.97 -3.27
CA ASP A 175 15.54 -13.60 -2.86
C ASP A 175 14.86 -12.77 -3.98
N VAL A 176 14.59 -13.36 -5.14
CA VAL A 176 13.94 -12.66 -6.26
C VAL A 176 12.43 -12.65 -6.04
N ILE A 177 11.81 -11.46 -6.00
CA ILE A 177 10.35 -11.35 -5.98
C ILE A 177 9.81 -11.74 -7.35
N VAL A 178 8.92 -12.72 -7.41
CA VAL A 178 8.29 -13.24 -8.64
C VAL A 178 6.84 -12.76 -8.81
N TYR A 179 6.25 -12.26 -7.73
CA TYR A 179 4.93 -11.65 -7.77
C TYR A 179 4.87 -10.49 -6.80
N GLN A 180 4.27 -9.39 -7.21
CA GLN A 180 4.04 -8.23 -6.39
C GLN A 180 2.73 -7.53 -6.80
N ASN A 181 1.88 -7.18 -5.83
CA ASN A 181 0.69 -6.40 -6.11
C ASN A 181 0.31 -5.48 -4.96
N LEU A 182 -0.46 -4.44 -5.29
CA LEU A 182 -1.06 -3.51 -4.35
C LEU A 182 -2.54 -3.86 -4.17
N ILE A 183 -2.96 -4.01 -2.92
CA ILE A 183 -4.36 -4.15 -2.54
C ILE A 183 -4.77 -2.88 -1.79
N SER A 184 -5.85 -2.23 -2.22
CA SER A 184 -6.44 -1.06 -1.55
C SER A 184 -7.84 -1.41 -1.05
N VAL A 185 -8.15 -1.11 0.20
CA VAL A 185 -9.45 -1.37 0.83
C VAL A 185 -9.99 -0.08 1.44
N PHE A 186 -11.19 0.33 1.04
CA PHE A 186 -11.82 1.58 1.50
C PHE A 186 -13.01 1.29 2.40
N ASP A 187 -13.05 1.80 3.64
CA ASP A 187 -14.17 1.51 4.53
C ASP A 187 -15.52 2.07 4.04
N HIS A 188 -16.60 1.50 4.58
CA HIS A 188 -17.97 1.57 4.07
C HIS A 188 -18.65 2.94 4.07
N GLN A 189 -18.07 4.00 4.66
CA GLN A 189 -18.53 5.39 4.55
C GLN A 189 -17.74 6.31 5.49
N LEU A 190 -17.93 7.63 5.29
CA LEU A 190 -17.65 8.64 6.31
C LEU A 190 -18.39 8.28 7.60
N LEU A 191 -17.67 8.27 8.70
CA LEU A 191 -18.25 8.06 10.02
C LEU A 191 -19.26 9.18 10.34
N PRO A 192 -20.23 8.92 11.24
CA PRO A 192 -21.18 9.95 11.69
C PRO A 192 -20.47 11.25 12.09
N ASP A 193 -21.14 12.39 11.96
CA ASP A 193 -20.46 13.68 12.10
C ASP A 193 -19.87 13.94 13.49
N ASP A 194 -20.43 13.30 14.51
CA ASP A 194 -19.99 13.30 15.91
C ASP A 194 -18.91 12.26 16.22
N PHE A 195 -18.55 11.42 15.26
CA PHE A 195 -17.60 10.34 15.44
C PHE A 195 -16.18 10.73 14.96
N HIS A 196 -15.19 10.44 15.79
CA HIS A 196 -13.78 10.52 15.42
C HIS A 196 -13.05 9.23 15.79
N LEU A 197 -12.24 8.73 14.85
CA LEU A 197 -11.50 7.46 15.01
C LEU A 197 -10.57 7.43 16.24
N ASP A 198 -10.11 8.58 16.72
CA ASP A 198 -9.20 8.66 17.88
C ASP A 198 -9.92 8.71 19.24
N THR A 199 -11.25 8.72 19.24
CA THR A 199 -12.06 8.77 20.47
C THR A 199 -12.70 7.42 20.81
N ASP A 200 -13.03 6.62 19.80
CA ASP A 200 -13.61 5.28 19.96
C ASP A 200 -12.64 4.22 19.45
N ILE A 201 -11.72 3.86 20.35
CA ILE A 201 -10.60 2.97 20.08
C ILE A 201 -11.06 1.54 19.79
N GLU A 202 -12.13 1.07 20.45
CA GLU A 202 -12.68 -0.26 20.22
C GLU A 202 -13.25 -0.37 18.80
N ARG A 203 -13.97 0.66 18.35
CA ARG A 203 -14.50 0.70 16.98
C ARG A 203 -13.39 0.85 15.94
N LEU A 204 -12.38 1.68 16.20
CA LEU A 204 -11.20 1.77 15.34
C LEU A 204 -10.54 0.40 15.17
N GLU A 205 -10.31 -0.31 16.27
CA GLU A 205 -9.73 -1.65 16.25
C GLU A 205 -10.58 -2.58 15.38
N LEU A 206 -11.90 -2.62 15.61
CA LEU A 206 -12.82 -3.45 14.84
C LEU A 206 -12.80 -3.14 13.34
N GLN A 207 -12.77 -1.85 12.96
CA GLN A 207 -12.68 -1.45 11.56
C GLN A 207 -11.35 -1.87 10.93
N MET A 208 -10.23 -1.68 11.64
CA MET A 208 -8.92 -2.12 11.18
C MET A 208 -8.86 -3.64 10.98
N LYS A 209 -9.43 -4.43 11.90
CA LYS A 209 -9.56 -5.89 11.77
C LYS A 209 -10.32 -6.29 10.50
N ARG A 210 -11.42 -5.59 10.20
CA ARG A 210 -12.23 -5.85 8.99
C ARG A 210 -11.46 -5.56 7.71
N LEU A 211 -10.80 -4.40 7.61
CA LEU A 211 -10.01 -4.04 6.42
C LEU A 211 -8.84 -5.00 6.23
N LEU A 212 -8.16 -5.37 7.32
CA LEU A 212 -7.04 -6.30 7.31
C LEU A 212 -7.46 -7.70 6.85
N SER A 213 -8.54 -8.24 7.42
CA SER A 213 -9.11 -9.54 7.06
C SER A 213 -9.56 -9.58 5.60
N LEU A 214 -10.23 -8.53 5.12
CA LEU A 214 -10.64 -8.43 3.73
C LEU A 214 -9.44 -8.41 2.78
N SER A 215 -8.38 -7.66 3.11
CA SER A 215 -7.18 -7.65 2.28
C SER A 215 -6.43 -8.99 2.26
N LEU A 216 -6.30 -9.66 3.41
CA LEU A 216 -5.71 -11.01 3.46
C LEU A 216 -6.53 -12.01 2.62
N HIS A 217 -7.86 -11.88 2.64
CA HIS A 217 -8.72 -12.69 1.79
C HIS A 217 -8.46 -12.41 0.30
N ILE A 218 -8.45 -11.15 -0.12
CA ILE A 218 -8.16 -10.73 -1.50
C ILE A 218 -6.78 -11.24 -1.94
N ALA A 219 -5.76 -11.11 -1.10
CA ALA A 219 -4.43 -11.61 -1.36
C ALA A 219 -4.43 -13.13 -1.55
N LYS A 220 -5.13 -13.86 -0.70
CA LYS A 220 -5.24 -15.32 -0.79
C LYS A 220 -5.89 -15.73 -2.11
N GLN A 221 -7.05 -15.17 -2.44
CA GLN A 221 -7.79 -15.48 -3.68
C GLN A 221 -6.98 -15.18 -4.94
N GLU A 222 -6.25 -14.06 -4.96
CA GLU A 222 -5.37 -13.70 -6.07
C GLU A 222 -4.24 -14.73 -6.25
N LEU A 223 -3.56 -15.09 -5.16
CA LEU A 223 -2.41 -16.01 -5.20
C LEU A 223 -2.79 -17.46 -5.49
N THR A 224 -4.01 -17.88 -5.15
CA THR A 224 -4.57 -19.19 -5.53
C THR A 224 -5.17 -19.19 -6.95
N GLY A 225 -5.27 -18.02 -7.58
CA GLY A 225 -5.77 -17.88 -8.95
C GLY A 225 -7.29 -17.98 -9.05
N GLU A 226 -8.03 -17.58 -8.03
CA GLU A 226 -9.48 -17.46 -8.07
C GLU A 226 -9.91 -16.23 -8.88
N TYR A 227 -9.08 -15.17 -8.89
CA TYR A 227 -9.31 -13.95 -9.69
C TYR A 227 -8.78 -14.06 -11.14
N ARG A 228 -8.86 -15.25 -11.74
CA ARG A 228 -8.43 -15.47 -13.12
C ARG A 228 -9.13 -14.49 -14.06
N GLN A 229 -8.33 -13.84 -14.89
CA GLN A 229 -8.82 -12.86 -15.85
C GLN A 229 -9.66 -13.55 -16.93
N GLU A 230 -10.91 -13.11 -17.08
CA GLU A 230 -11.69 -13.42 -18.28
C GLU A 230 -10.97 -12.86 -19.51
N THR A 231 -11.04 -13.54 -20.65
CA THR A 231 -10.28 -13.16 -21.86
C THR A 231 -10.59 -11.74 -22.36
N GLN A 232 -11.76 -11.19 -22.03
CA GLN A 232 -12.18 -9.82 -22.34
C GLN A 232 -13.12 -9.27 -21.25
N PRO A 233 -12.59 -8.82 -20.10
CA PRO A 233 -13.43 -8.37 -19.01
C PRO A 233 -14.04 -7.00 -19.36
N LYS A 234 -15.31 -6.80 -18.99
CA LYS A 234 -15.97 -5.51 -19.17
C LYS A 234 -15.52 -4.54 -18.08
N HIS A 235 -14.94 -3.42 -18.49
CA HIS A 235 -14.51 -2.38 -17.56
C HIS A 235 -15.64 -1.42 -17.18
N TYR A 236 -15.63 -1.02 -15.92
CA TYR A 236 -16.52 -0.05 -15.29
C TYR A 236 -15.70 1.04 -14.59
N THR A 237 -16.36 2.16 -14.30
CA THR A 237 -15.78 3.26 -13.53
C THR A 237 -16.38 3.26 -12.14
N TYR A 238 -15.53 3.25 -11.12
CA TYR A 238 -15.86 3.27 -9.71
C TYR A 238 -15.36 4.58 -9.12
N ILE A 239 -16.20 5.28 -8.35
CA ILE A 239 -15.85 6.53 -7.70
C ILE A 239 -15.85 6.28 -6.19
N VAL A 240 -14.74 6.60 -5.54
CA VAL A 240 -14.53 6.35 -4.11
C VAL A 240 -14.17 7.65 -3.43
N ASN A 241 -14.87 8.00 -2.36
CA ASN A 241 -14.48 9.12 -1.51
C ASN A 241 -13.49 8.63 -0.45
N ASN A 242 -12.26 9.14 -0.49
CA ASN A 242 -11.24 8.82 0.50
C ASN A 242 -11.13 9.86 1.64
N GLY A 243 -12.06 10.82 1.72
CA GLY A 243 -12.08 11.90 2.72
C GLY A 243 -11.43 13.19 2.25
N LEU A 244 -10.38 13.13 1.43
CA LEU A 244 -9.75 14.33 0.84
C LEU A 244 -10.33 14.66 -0.54
N GLN A 245 -10.50 13.63 -1.37
CA GLN A 245 -10.97 13.79 -2.73
C GLN A 245 -11.70 12.54 -3.24
N GLN A 246 -12.50 12.74 -4.29
CA GLN A 246 -13.06 11.62 -5.04
C GLN A 246 -11.97 11.01 -5.90
N SER A 247 -11.61 9.76 -5.61
CA SER A 247 -10.73 8.93 -6.43
C SER A 247 -11.56 8.17 -7.45
N VAL A 248 -11.11 8.14 -8.70
CA VAL A 248 -11.78 7.45 -9.79
C VAL A 248 -10.93 6.26 -10.22
N TYR A 249 -11.51 5.06 -10.12
CA TYR A 249 -10.88 3.82 -10.53
C TYR A 249 -11.60 3.24 -11.73
N ARG A 250 -10.84 2.87 -12.76
CA ARG A 250 -11.37 2.13 -13.91
C ARG A 250 -10.85 0.71 -13.88
N GLY A 251 -11.74 -0.26 -13.92
CA GLY A 251 -11.40 -1.66 -13.69
C GLY A 251 -12.56 -2.59 -13.95
N TYR A 252 -12.38 -3.87 -13.70
CA TYR A 252 -13.44 -4.87 -13.79
C TYR A 252 -13.59 -5.61 -12.45
N PRO A 253 -14.80 -6.01 -12.06
CA PRO A 253 -15.01 -6.75 -10.83
C PRO A 253 -14.38 -8.15 -10.93
N VAL A 254 -13.74 -8.59 -9.86
CA VAL A 254 -13.18 -9.95 -9.71
C VAL A 254 -13.79 -10.72 -8.56
N ASP A 255 -14.47 -10.03 -7.63
CA ASP A 255 -15.11 -10.64 -6.47
C ASP A 255 -16.19 -9.72 -5.88
N GLU A 256 -17.11 -10.31 -5.12
CA GLU A 256 -18.03 -9.60 -4.23
C GLU A 256 -18.03 -10.27 -2.86
N LYS A 257 -17.59 -9.53 -1.85
CA LYS A 257 -17.50 -10.07 -0.49
C LYS A 257 -17.74 -9.02 0.57
N CYS A 258 -18.57 -9.36 1.55
CA CYS A 258 -18.80 -8.53 2.74
C CYS A 258 -19.32 -7.13 2.47
N GLY A 259 -20.12 -6.98 1.42
CA GLY A 259 -20.59 -5.68 0.97
C GLY A 259 -19.54 -4.90 0.19
N TYR A 260 -18.43 -5.52 -0.24
CA TYR A 260 -17.43 -4.90 -1.10
C TYR A 260 -17.44 -5.57 -2.48
N THR A 261 -17.26 -4.76 -3.52
CA THR A 261 -16.84 -5.25 -4.83
C THR A 261 -15.32 -5.11 -4.90
N VAL A 262 -14.63 -6.22 -5.15
CA VAL A 262 -13.20 -6.20 -5.44
C VAL A 262 -13.04 -6.02 -6.94
N ILE A 263 -12.29 -5.00 -7.33
CA ILE A 263 -12.04 -4.66 -8.74
C ILE A 263 -10.54 -4.80 -9.02
N ARG A 264 -10.21 -5.25 -10.24
CA ARG A 264 -8.87 -5.12 -10.79
C ARG A 264 -8.82 -3.89 -11.69
N ASP A 265 -7.96 -2.94 -11.38
CA ASP A 265 -7.84 -1.69 -12.14
C ASP A 265 -6.96 -1.84 -13.40
N LEU A 266 -6.77 -0.76 -14.15
CA LEU A 266 -5.93 -0.74 -15.35
C LEU A 266 -4.43 -0.96 -15.07
N ARG A 267 -3.99 -0.83 -13.81
CA ARG A 267 -2.61 -1.10 -13.36
C ARG A 267 -2.48 -2.50 -12.75
N SER A 268 -3.54 -3.32 -12.85
CA SER A 268 -3.67 -4.64 -12.22
C SER A 268 -3.68 -4.62 -10.69
N TRP A 269 -3.87 -3.45 -10.07
CA TRP A 269 -4.08 -3.33 -8.63
C TRP A 269 -5.46 -3.85 -8.25
N LEU A 270 -5.56 -4.43 -7.06
CA LEU A 270 -6.82 -4.93 -6.51
C LEU A 270 -7.39 -3.90 -5.55
N ILE A 271 -8.65 -3.53 -5.75
CA ILE A 271 -9.29 -2.44 -5.01
C ILE A 271 -10.64 -2.94 -4.50
N ALA A 272 -10.82 -2.97 -3.19
CA ALA A 272 -12.09 -3.28 -2.56
C ALA A 272 -12.86 -1.98 -2.31
N VAL A 273 -14.01 -1.87 -2.98
CA VAL A 273 -14.88 -0.70 -2.95
C VAL A 273 -16.20 -1.10 -2.27
N PRO A 274 -16.71 -0.32 -1.31
CA PRO A 274 -17.97 -0.64 -0.66
C PRO A 274 -19.15 -0.52 -1.63
N ILE A 275 -20.04 -1.49 -1.58
CA ILE A 275 -21.35 -1.54 -2.23
C ILE A 275 -22.36 -0.86 -1.31
N ASP A 276 -23.32 -0.13 -1.87
CA ASP A 276 -24.35 0.56 -1.08
C ASP A 276 -25.10 -0.38 -0.12
N LYS A 277 -25.41 0.16 1.07
CA LYS A 277 -25.79 -0.53 2.31
C LYS A 277 -26.98 -1.49 2.24
N GLU A 278 -27.78 -1.50 1.18
CA GLU A 278 -28.99 -2.33 1.10
C GLU A 278 -28.71 -3.84 0.94
N LYS A 279 -27.47 -4.24 0.62
CA LYS A 279 -27.09 -5.65 0.42
C LYS A 279 -26.06 -6.20 1.43
N SER A 280 -25.63 -5.43 2.42
CA SER A 280 -24.63 -5.90 3.40
C SER A 280 -25.30 -6.76 4.48
N THR A 281 -25.46 -8.05 4.21
CA THR A 281 -25.96 -9.03 5.19
C THR A 281 -24.90 -9.35 6.25
N SER A 282 -25.37 -9.49 7.48
CA SER A 282 -24.66 -9.57 8.76
C SER A 282 -23.81 -10.83 8.99
N GLU A 283 -23.36 -11.53 7.95
CA GLU A 283 -22.69 -12.84 8.08
C GLU A 283 -21.19 -12.81 7.80
N CYS A 284 -20.61 -11.65 7.50
CA CYS A 284 -19.24 -11.61 7.01
C CYS A 284 -18.13 -11.66 8.06
N PHE A 285 -18.50 -11.51 9.33
CA PHE A 285 -17.57 -11.60 10.46
C PHE A 285 -18.25 -12.38 11.59
N GLY A 286 -18.57 -13.64 11.31
CA GLY A 286 -19.17 -14.57 12.25
C GLY A 286 -18.28 -15.79 12.51
N SER A 287 -17.78 -15.87 13.75
CA SER A 287 -17.36 -17.08 14.46
C SER A 287 -15.92 -17.60 14.29
N THR A 288 -15.06 -17.18 15.21
CA THR A 288 -13.93 -17.96 15.74
C THR A 288 -14.38 -19.23 16.52
N ALA A 289 -15.53 -19.80 16.22
CA ALA A 289 -16.02 -21.03 16.83
C ALA A 289 -16.55 -21.99 15.75
N ALA A 290 -15.64 -22.55 14.95
CA ALA A 290 -15.85 -23.79 14.20
C ALA A 290 -14.53 -24.36 13.62
N PHE A 291 -13.47 -24.46 14.43
CA PHE A 291 -12.32 -25.34 14.10
C PHE A 291 -11.93 -26.13 15.36
N ALA A 292 -12.84 -27.00 15.78
CA ALA A 292 -12.55 -28.09 16.69
C ALA A 292 -13.52 -29.25 16.38
N GLN A 293 -13.11 -30.11 15.44
CA GLN A 293 -13.41 -31.54 15.45
C GLN A 293 -12.37 -32.28 14.60
#